data_AF-A0A350M920-F1
#
_entry.id   AF-A0A350M920-F1
#
_cell.length_a   1.000
_cell.length_b   1.000
_cell.length_c   1.000
_cell.angle_alpha   90.00
_cell.angle_beta   90.00
_cell.angle_gamma   90.00
#
_symmetry.space_group_name_H-M   'P 1'
#
loop_
_entity.id
_entity.type
_entity.pdbx_description
1 polymer ?
#
loop_
_entity_poly.entity_id
_entity_poly.type
_entity_poly.pdbx_seq_one_letter_code
_entity_poly.pdbx_strand_id
1 'polypeptide(L)'
;MDEIGSHEINSFEVVSNRLFVSRLYNVGFFNELFEEDGGYYEYQDHQGMQPSQTTFYNEFYWVADQNFGLALMYPWGGSKFITPNGPNTINTNNIDIVNGVLWSCSGLLDPDYQYAYNTPEFNMYSGLLWSGFDQSDQPILTDNFGFVKIAINPFNTSEVYSGSWDKGLLEMHDGIVTTIYNDTNKTTFNHTLSPVQGTNQIRIGGLAFDEDQNLWITNSQVSNALSVKKADGTWYNNFNLGGNVGDFTIVGELLIDRNGYKWILLNRKKEILVFNDNGTIDNPGDDEYTILNGQEGSGNIPGDRINCIAEDLNGAIWIGTNEGPAVIYSAASVFDSRQDAQRIYVQQDGQTQILLETENIKSIAVDGANRKWFGSTNSGVYLMSEDGATEISHFTKINSPLFSDDIKDIEINSINGEVFFCTDYGLISYKGTATQGDDRFSNVQVYPNPVPENYSGLVAIKGLAQNSIVKITDVNGLLVYQTQAKGGQAIWNGYSTSGKKARNGVYLVFSTDPKGEEHNVTKFLYLGN
;
A
#
# COMPACT_ATOMS: atom_id res chain seq x y z
N MET A 1 3.55 -37.78 43.38
CA MET A 1 2.42 -36.99 42.86
C MET A 1 3.04 -35.73 42.28
N ASP A 2 3.72 -35.73 41.14
CA ASP A 2 3.50 -36.48 39.90
C ASP A 2 2.03 -36.58 39.54
N GLU A 3 1.53 -35.49 38.96
CA GLU A 3 0.46 -35.49 37.95
C GLU A 3 0.48 -34.13 37.24
N ILE A 4 1.33 -34.06 36.21
CA ILE A 4 0.97 -33.57 34.88
C ILE A 4 0.35 -32.15 34.81
N GLY A 5 1.19 -31.20 34.44
CA GLY A 5 0.74 -29.98 33.77
C GLY A 5 0.38 -30.28 32.31
N SER A 6 -0.91 -30.09 31.97
CA SER A 6 -1.52 -30.07 30.61
C SER A 6 -1.14 -31.21 29.65
N HIS A 7 -1.86 -32.32 29.75
CA HIS A 7 -1.93 -33.45 28.81
C HIS A 7 -2.63 -33.15 27.47
N GLU A 8 -2.55 -31.93 26.95
CA GLU A 8 -3.03 -31.73 25.60
C GLU A 8 -1.99 -32.29 24.63
N ILE A 9 -2.29 -33.50 24.14
CA ILE A 9 -1.48 -34.19 23.13
C ILE A 9 -2.02 -33.76 21.78
N ASN A 10 -1.17 -33.10 21.01
CA ASN A 10 -1.50 -32.62 19.68
C ASN A 10 -1.33 -33.72 18.64
N SER A 11 -0.33 -34.61 18.80
CA SER A 11 -0.11 -35.74 17.90
C SER A 11 0.78 -36.83 18.47
N PHE A 12 0.70 -38.00 17.82
CA PHE A 12 1.59 -39.14 18.01
C PHE A 12 2.19 -39.52 16.66
N GLU A 13 3.47 -39.85 16.62
CA GLU A 13 4.12 -40.38 15.43
C GLU A 13 5.12 -41.48 15.79
N VAL A 14 5.13 -42.57 15.03
CA VAL A 14 6.10 -43.66 15.24
C VAL A 14 7.09 -43.68 14.08
N VAL A 15 8.38 -43.48 14.40
CA VAL A 15 9.47 -43.53 13.42
C VAL A 15 10.62 -44.34 13.98
N SER A 16 11.12 -45.32 13.22
CA SER A 16 12.26 -46.18 13.59
C SER A 16 12.16 -46.75 15.01
N ASN A 17 10.99 -47.30 15.35
CA ASN A 17 10.65 -47.88 16.66
C ASN A 17 10.70 -46.92 17.85
N ARG A 18 10.66 -45.61 17.60
CA ARG A 18 10.45 -44.60 18.64
C ARG A 18 9.09 -43.93 18.46
N LEU A 19 8.41 -43.70 19.57
CA LEU A 19 7.18 -42.92 19.60
C LEU A 19 7.50 -41.47 19.96
N PHE A 20 7.11 -40.55 19.09
CA PHE A 20 7.16 -39.11 19.27
C PHE A 20 5.78 -38.62 19.72
N VAL A 21 5.74 -37.83 20.79
CA VAL A 21 4.51 -37.26 21.34
C VAL A 21 4.64 -35.74 21.35
N SER A 22 3.89 -35.07 20.49
CA SER A 22 3.81 -33.61 20.48
C SER A 22 2.74 -33.18 21.48
N ARG A 23 3.13 -32.41 22.49
CA ARG A 23 2.26 -31.87 23.54
C ARG A 23 2.20 -30.36 23.40
N LEU A 24 1.28 -29.71 24.10
CA LEU A 24 1.10 -28.25 24.06
C LEU A 24 2.39 -27.43 24.21
N TYR A 25 3.34 -27.86 25.07
CA TYR A 25 4.55 -27.09 25.37
C TYR A 25 5.86 -27.86 25.17
N ASN A 26 5.80 -29.14 24.76
CA ASN A 26 6.98 -29.98 24.70
C ASN A 26 6.82 -31.13 23.69
N VAL A 27 7.93 -31.70 23.24
CA VAL A 27 7.95 -32.97 22.52
C VAL A 27 8.56 -34.02 23.43
N GLY A 28 7.90 -35.17 23.59
CA GLY A 28 8.42 -36.34 24.32
C GLY A 28 8.80 -37.47 23.37
N PHE A 29 9.88 -38.19 23.70
CA PHE A 29 10.38 -39.36 22.98
C PHE A 29 10.23 -40.59 23.85
N PHE A 30 9.68 -41.65 23.27
CA PHE A 30 9.37 -42.89 23.97
C PHE A 30 10.02 -44.08 23.26
N ASN A 31 10.60 -44.97 24.06
CA ASN A 31 11.17 -46.23 23.59
C ASN A 31 10.07 -47.28 23.31
N GLU A 32 10.46 -48.48 22.85
CA GLU A 32 9.54 -49.60 22.56
C GLU A 32 8.76 -50.10 23.80
N LEU A 33 9.21 -49.76 25.01
CA LEU A 33 8.55 -50.08 26.28
C LEU A 33 7.58 -48.99 26.74
N PHE A 34 7.37 -47.94 25.93
CA PHE A 34 6.60 -46.75 26.29
C PHE A 34 7.15 -46.00 27.50
N GLU A 35 8.47 -46.05 27.72
CA GLU A 35 9.15 -45.20 28.69
C GLU A 35 9.67 -43.94 27.99
N GLU A 36 9.40 -42.77 28.57
CA GLU A 36 9.92 -41.49 28.06
C GLU A 36 11.42 -41.42 28.34
N ASP A 37 12.24 -41.39 27.28
CA ASP A 37 13.70 -41.47 27.36
C ASP A 37 14.40 -40.23 26.75
N GLY A 38 13.62 -39.24 26.34
CA GLY A 38 14.11 -37.96 25.86
C GLY A 38 12.99 -37.02 25.44
N GLY A 39 13.37 -35.83 24.97
CA GLY A 39 12.43 -34.84 24.50
C GLY A 39 13.04 -33.43 24.45
N TYR A 40 12.23 -32.48 24.00
CA TYR A 40 12.56 -31.06 23.97
C TYR A 40 11.44 -30.26 24.63
N TYR A 41 11.82 -29.25 25.41
CA TYR A 41 10.91 -28.31 26.08
C TYR A 41 11.03 -26.88 25.51
N GLU A 42 12.11 -26.62 24.79
CA GLU A 42 12.44 -25.32 24.21
C GLU A 42 13.33 -25.53 22.99
N TYR A 43 13.37 -24.52 22.12
CA TYR A 43 14.36 -24.43 21.06
C TYR A 43 15.57 -23.65 21.59
N GLN A 44 16.72 -23.79 20.92
CA GLN A 44 17.89 -23.01 21.32
C GLN A 44 17.58 -21.51 21.13
N ASP A 45 17.81 -20.72 22.19
CA ASP A 45 17.57 -19.27 22.25
C ASP A 45 16.11 -18.82 22.04
N HIS A 46 15.14 -19.75 22.01
CA HIS A 46 13.72 -19.44 21.82
C HIS A 46 12.83 -20.22 22.79
N GLN A 47 12.02 -19.48 23.54
CA GLN A 47 11.09 -20.00 24.53
C GLN A 47 9.69 -20.17 23.96
N GLY A 48 8.86 -21.01 24.59
CA GLY A 48 7.43 -21.10 24.25
C GLY A 48 7.14 -21.94 23.01
N MET A 49 7.82 -23.07 22.88
CA MET A 49 7.53 -24.09 21.86
C MET A 49 6.05 -24.50 21.94
N GLN A 50 5.38 -24.63 20.79
CA GLN A 50 4.00 -25.14 20.67
C GLN A 50 3.88 -26.19 19.55
N PRO A 51 4.39 -27.42 19.79
CA PRO A 51 4.43 -28.50 18.81
C PRO A 51 3.04 -29.01 18.44
N SER A 52 2.68 -28.93 17.16
CA SER A 52 1.51 -29.63 16.62
C SER A 52 1.87 -31.05 16.16
N GLN A 53 3.02 -31.22 15.50
CA GLN A 53 3.51 -32.51 15.03
C GLN A 53 5.03 -32.61 15.09
N THR A 54 5.54 -33.81 15.38
CA THR A 54 6.97 -34.08 15.39
C THR A 54 7.29 -35.39 14.68
N THR A 55 8.28 -35.35 13.79
CA THR A 55 8.84 -36.52 13.12
C THR A 55 10.36 -36.56 13.23
N PHE A 56 10.95 -37.70 12.89
CA PHE A 56 12.40 -37.86 12.77
C PHE A 56 12.75 -38.26 11.34
N TYR A 57 13.50 -37.44 10.63
CA TYR A 57 13.84 -37.68 9.24
C TYR A 57 15.24 -37.15 8.91
N ASN A 58 16.02 -37.98 8.22
CA ASN A 58 17.37 -37.65 7.77
C ASN A 58 18.28 -37.14 8.91
N GLU A 59 18.27 -37.84 10.05
CA GLU A 59 19.06 -37.53 11.25
C GLU A 59 18.63 -36.26 12.02
N PHE A 60 17.49 -35.65 11.69
CA PHE A 60 16.98 -34.47 12.40
C PHE A 60 15.57 -34.71 12.95
N TYR A 61 15.26 -34.03 14.05
CA TYR A 61 13.87 -33.92 14.51
C TYR A 61 13.22 -32.73 13.80
N TRP A 62 12.02 -32.94 13.29
CA TRP A 62 11.25 -31.91 12.61
C TRP A 62 9.99 -31.66 13.40
N VAL A 63 9.78 -30.43 13.85
CA VAL A 63 8.63 -30.02 14.64
C VAL A 63 7.83 -29.00 13.85
N ALA A 64 6.58 -29.33 13.50
CA ALA A 64 5.61 -28.35 13.06
C ALA A 64 5.07 -27.64 14.30
N ASP A 65 5.44 -26.37 14.47
CA ASP A 65 5.19 -25.53 15.63
C ASP A 65 4.20 -24.41 15.29
N GLN A 66 3.27 -24.13 16.21
CA GLN A 66 2.26 -23.10 16.01
C GLN A 66 2.82 -21.67 16.05
N ASN A 67 3.92 -21.46 16.79
CA ASN A 67 4.54 -20.16 16.95
C ASN A 67 5.69 -19.94 15.97
N PHE A 68 6.43 -20.99 15.63
CA PHE A 68 7.69 -20.87 14.88
C PHE A 68 7.69 -21.51 13.49
N GLY A 69 6.55 -22.03 13.03
CA GLY A 69 6.44 -22.71 11.74
C GLY A 69 7.15 -24.07 11.76
N LEU A 70 7.99 -24.38 10.77
CA LEU A 70 8.70 -25.65 10.73
C LEU A 70 10.06 -25.51 11.40
N ALA A 71 10.25 -26.14 12.56
CA ALA A 71 11.53 -26.21 13.25
C ALA A 71 12.28 -27.50 12.92
N LEU A 72 13.54 -27.38 12.53
CA LEU A 72 14.50 -28.47 12.45
C LEU A 72 15.36 -28.43 13.71
N MET A 73 15.42 -29.52 14.46
CA MET A 73 16.25 -29.66 15.65
C MET A 73 17.35 -30.69 15.45
N TYR A 74 18.56 -30.32 15.87
CA TYR A 74 19.73 -31.18 15.80
C TYR A 74 19.80 -32.10 17.02
N PRO A 75 20.05 -33.42 16.85
CA PRO A 75 20.22 -34.33 17.98
C PRO A 75 21.35 -33.94 18.95
N TRP A 76 22.34 -33.19 18.47
CA TRP A 76 23.47 -32.69 19.25
C TRP A 76 23.27 -31.27 19.80
N GLY A 77 22.10 -30.67 19.62
CA GLY A 77 21.76 -29.32 20.10
C GLY A 77 21.70 -28.27 18.99
N GLY A 78 20.77 -27.33 19.15
CA GLY A 78 20.46 -26.27 18.19
C GLY A 78 19.18 -26.51 17.41
N SER A 79 18.68 -25.43 16.82
CA SER A 79 17.45 -25.41 16.02
C SER A 79 17.55 -24.43 14.85
N LYS A 80 16.81 -24.72 13.79
CA LYS A 80 16.61 -23.82 12.65
C LYS A 80 15.12 -23.75 12.34
N PHE A 81 14.58 -22.55 12.20
CA PHE A 81 13.21 -22.34 11.75
C PHE A 81 13.15 -22.15 10.24
N ILE A 82 12.13 -22.71 9.62
CA ILE A 82 11.85 -22.66 8.19
C ILE A 82 10.44 -22.10 8.05
N THR A 83 10.38 -20.85 7.63
CA THR A 83 9.14 -20.12 7.39
C THR A 83 9.13 -19.60 5.95
N PRO A 84 7.97 -19.52 5.29
CA PRO A 84 7.85 -18.75 4.05
C PRO A 84 8.26 -17.30 4.30
N ASN A 85 8.94 -16.68 3.35
CA ASN A 85 9.25 -15.25 3.44
C ASN A 85 7.97 -14.44 3.18
N GLY A 86 7.60 -13.62 4.16
CA GLY A 86 6.39 -12.81 4.17
C GLY A 86 6.54 -11.64 5.15
N PRO A 87 5.55 -10.75 5.25
CA PRO A 87 5.54 -9.71 6.26
C PRO A 87 5.53 -10.34 7.67
N ASN A 88 6.13 -9.66 8.64
CA ASN A 88 6.18 -10.10 10.04
C ASN A 88 4.79 -10.12 10.70
N THR A 89 3.84 -9.37 10.13
CA THR A 89 2.51 -9.17 10.71
C THR A 89 1.42 -9.14 9.66
N ILE A 90 0.24 -9.60 10.04
CA ILE A 90 -0.99 -9.42 9.26
C ILE A 90 -1.61 -8.03 9.50
N ASN A 91 -1.19 -7.33 10.56
CA ASN A 91 -1.68 -5.99 10.87
C ASN A 91 -0.97 -4.98 9.98
N THR A 92 -1.43 -4.82 8.73
CA THR A 92 -0.96 -3.76 7.84
C THR A 92 -2.08 -2.78 7.56
N ASN A 93 -1.89 -1.53 7.98
CA ASN A 93 -2.94 -0.51 7.93
C ASN A 93 -2.65 0.63 6.96
N ASN A 94 -1.37 0.89 6.65
CA ASN A 94 -0.96 1.83 5.63
C ASN A 94 0.30 1.31 4.91
N ILE A 95 0.36 1.56 3.61
CA ILE A 95 1.49 1.24 2.74
C ILE A 95 1.88 2.46 1.91
N ASP A 96 3.10 2.41 1.38
CA ASP A 96 3.58 3.31 0.34
C ASP A 96 4.47 2.51 -0.62
N ILE A 97 4.45 2.86 -1.92
CA ILE A 97 5.23 2.20 -2.96
C ILE A 97 5.93 3.24 -3.84
N VAL A 98 7.26 3.22 -3.81
CA VAL A 98 8.09 4.06 -4.67
C VAL A 98 9.13 3.19 -5.37
N ASN A 99 9.26 3.36 -6.69
CA ASN A 99 10.25 2.67 -7.51
C ASN A 99 10.26 1.13 -7.33
N GLY A 100 9.09 0.56 -7.06
CA GLY A 100 8.90 -0.87 -6.89
C GLY A 100 9.31 -1.42 -5.53
N VAL A 101 9.69 -0.56 -4.57
CA VAL A 101 9.87 -0.89 -3.16
C VAL A 101 8.59 -0.52 -2.43
N LEU A 102 8.02 -1.48 -1.69
CA LEU A 102 6.88 -1.25 -0.82
C LEU A 102 7.35 -1.17 0.63
N TRP A 103 6.83 -0.21 1.38
CA TRP A 103 6.93 -0.16 2.83
C TRP A 103 5.55 -0.19 3.47
N SER A 104 5.43 -0.80 4.65
CA SER A 104 4.19 -0.87 5.42
C SER A 104 4.41 -0.61 6.90
N CYS A 105 3.38 -0.09 7.58
CA CYS A 105 3.35 0.05 9.03
C CYS A 105 2.05 -0.51 9.64
N SER A 106 2.16 -0.96 10.89
CA SER A 106 1.08 -1.69 11.57
C SER A 106 0.12 -0.84 12.39
N GLY A 107 0.40 0.42 12.67
CA GLY A 107 -0.45 1.26 13.52
C GLY A 107 -1.82 1.52 12.91
N LEU A 108 -2.84 1.52 13.77
CA LEU A 108 -4.23 1.78 13.39
C LEU A 108 -4.80 2.95 14.20
N LEU A 109 -5.61 3.78 13.56
CA LEU A 109 -6.52 4.70 14.23
C LEU A 109 -7.94 4.13 14.21
N ASP A 110 -8.61 4.16 15.35
CA ASP A 110 -10.04 3.89 15.39
C ASP A 110 -10.85 5.07 14.78
N PRO A 111 -12.16 4.92 14.56
CA PRO A 111 -13.01 6.00 14.03
C PRO A 111 -13.05 7.27 14.91
N ASP A 112 -12.60 7.18 16.18
CA ASP A 112 -12.49 8.28 17.13
C ASP A 112 -11.08 8.89 17.20
N TYR A 113 -10.21 8.51 16.26
CA TYR A 113 -8.81 8.95 16.15
C TYR A 113 -8.00 8.66 17.42
N GLN A 114 -8.30 7.54 18.07
CA GLN A 114 -7.42 6.93 19.07
C GLN A 114 -6.54 5.90 18.39
N TYR A 115 -5.26 5.88 18.75
CA TYR A 115 -4.35 4.85 18.27
C TYR A 115 -4.50 3.57 19.11
N ALA A 116 -4.32 2.42 18.46
CA ALA A 116 -4.16 1.17 19.17
C ALA A 116 -2.75 1.08 19.79
N TYR A 117 -2.64 0.54 21.00
CA TYR A 117 -1.35 0.23 21.64
C TYR A 117 -0.74 -1.06 21.07
N ASN A 118 -0.68 -1.16 19.74
CA ASN A 118 -0.05 -2.27 19.05
C ASN A 118 1.46 -2.04 18.92
N THR A 119 2.23 -3.11 19.10
CA THR A 119 3.68 -3.09 18.89
C THR A 119 3.99 -2.58 17.49
N PRO A 120 4.94 -1.63 17.35
CA PRO A 120 5.35 -1.13 16.04
C PRO A 120 5.99 -2.24 15.23
N GLU A 121 5.43 -2.48 14.05
CA GLU A 121 5.95 -3.45 13.08
C GLU A 121 5.97 -2.78 11.71
N PHE A 122 7.12 -2.81 11.07
CA PHE A 122 7.32 -2.31 9.71
C PHE A 122 7.71 -3.45 8.79
N ASN A 123 7.30 -3.36 7.53
CA ASN A 123 7.69 -4.35 6.52
C ASN A 123 8.15 -3.65 5.25
N MET A 124 9.21 -4.17 4.65
CA MET A 124 9.70 -3.79 3.33
C MET A 124 9.53 -4.97 2.39
N TYR A 125 8.96 -4.73 1.20
CA TYR A 125 8.95 -5.69 0.11
C TYR A 125 9.75 -5.14 -1.08
N SER A 126 10.80 -5.86 -1.46
CA SER A 126 11.69 -5.50 -2.58
C SER A 126 12.23 -6.74 -3.26
N GLY A 127 12.22 -6.76 -4.60
CA GLY A 127 12.87 -7.82 -5.38
C GLY A 127 12.36 -9.25 -5.15
N LEU A 128 11.12 -9.42 -4.67
CA LEU A 128 10.47 -10.67 -4.22
C LEU A 128 10.72 -11.07 -2.76
N LEU A 129 11.39 -10.25 -1.96
CA LEU A 129 11.68 -10.54 -0.56
C LEU A 129 11.00 -9.53 0.36
N TRP A 130 10.44 -10.04 1.44
CA TRP A 130 10.00 -9.31 2.61
C TRP A 130 11.11 -9.23 3.64
N SER A 131 11.28 -8.06 4.24
CA SER A 131 12.09 -7.82 5.44
C SER A 131 11.20 -7.11 6.45
N GLY A 132 11.07 -7.66 7.65
CA GLY A 132 10.31 -7.02 8.72
C GLY A 132 11.23 -6.42 9.77
N PHE A 133 10.74 -5.38 10.44
CA PHE A 133 11.48 -4.61 11.44
C PHE A 133 10.57 -4.34 12.63
N ASP A 134 11.00 -4.76 13.81
CA ASP A 134 10.29 -4.53 15.06
C ASP A 134 11.27 -4.21 16.21
N GLN A 135 10.76 -4.14 17.44
CA GLN A 135 11.56 -3.83 18.62
C GLN A 135 12.64 -4.86 18.97
N SER A 136 12.53 -6.11 18.49
CA SER A 136 13.54 -7.14 18.70
C SER A 136 14.80 -6.88 17.85
N ASP A 137 14.61 -6.34 16.65
CA ASP A 137 15.69 -5.89 15.76
C ASP A 137 16.18 -4.47 16.11
N GLN A 138 15.25 -3.59 16.53
CA GLN A 138 15.46 -2.16 16.71
C GLN A 138 14.96 -1.70 18.10
N PRO A 139 15.78 -1.79 19.17
CA PRO A 139 15.35 -1.43 20.53
C PRO A 139 14.83 0.01 20.71
N ILE A 140 15.13 0.92 19.79
CA ILE A 140 14.56 2.28 19.77
C ILE A 140 13.04 2.29 19.58
N LEU A 141 12.45 1.20 19.07
CA LEU A 141 11.00 1.04 18.91
C LEU A 141 10.29 0.62 20.21
N THR A 142 11.01 0.17 21.24
CA THR A 142 10.40 -0.20 22.53
C THR A 142 9.62 0.96 23.12
N ASP A 143 8.37 0.71 23.55
CA ASP A 143 7.43 1.69 24.10
C ASP A 143 7.06 2.88 23.16
N ASN A 144 7.29 2.73 21.85
CA ASN A 144 6.87 3.70 20.83
C ASN A 144 5.76 3.10 19.96
N PHE A 145 4.55 3.64 20.06
CA PHE A 145 3.35 3.04 19.46
C PHE A 145 2.67 3.96 18.43
N GLY A 146 1.71 3.40 17.70
CA GLY A 146 0.75 4.17 16.92
C GLY A 146 1.31 4.76 15.62
N PHE A 147 2.25 4.09 14.96
CA PHE A 147 2.76 4.46 13.63
C PHE A 147 1.74 4.14 12.53
N VAL A 148 0.99 5.15 12.10
CA VAL A 148 -0.24 5.01 11.30
C VAL A 148 -0.10 5.52 9.87
N LYS A 149 1.01 6.19 9.54
CA LYS A 149 1.32 6.67 8.20
C LYS A 149 2.77 6.33 7.88
N ILE A 150 3.06 5.89 6.66
CA ILE A 150 4.40 5.67 6.13
C ILE A 150 4.55 6.48 4.83
N ALA A 151 5.77 6.97 4.59
CA ALA A 151 6.14 7.65 3.36
C ALA A 151 7.59 7.33 3.00
N ILE A 152 7.82 6.86 1.79
CA ILE A 152 9.13 6.61 1.22
C ILE A 152 9.58 7.91 0.53
N ASN A 153 10.83 8.33 0.73
CA ASN A 153 11.36 9.45 -0.04
C ASN A 153 11.44 9.05 -1.54
N PRO A 154 10.71 9.73 -2.45
CA PRO A 154 10.68 9.36 -3.86
C PRO A 154 12.03 9.57 -4.58
N PHE A 155 12.90 10.40 -4.01
CA PHE A 155 14.24 10.71 -4.53
C PHE A 155 15.32 9.79 -3.94
N ASN A 156 15.02 9.11 -2.83
CA ASN A 156 15.92 8.15 -2.20
C ASN A 156 15.14 7.09 -1.41
N THR A 157 14.89 5.93 -2.02
CA THR A 157 14.06 4.87 -1.40
C THR A 157 14.71 4.20 -0.17
N SER A 158 15.96 4.51 0.16
CA SER A 158 16.55 4.07 1.43
C SER A 158 16.01 4.86 2.63
N GLU A 159 15.50 6.06 2.39
CA GLU A 159 15.02 6.98 3.41
C GLU A 159 13.49 6.88 3.51
N VAL A 160 13.01 6.50 4.69
CA VAL A 160 11.60 6.21 4.95
C VAL A 160 11.18 6.89 6.24
N TYR A 161 9.99 7.46 6.24
CA TYR A 161 9.41 8.16 7.37
C TYR A 161 8.11 7.50 7.81
N SER A 162 7.85 7.51 9.11
CA SER A 162 6.56 7.08 9.63
C SER A 162 6.03 8.03 10.69
N GLY A 163 4.77 8.45 10.51
CA GLY A 163 4.05 9.31 11.43
C GLY A 163 3.33 8.48 12.48
N SER A 164 3.47 8.86 13.75
CA SER A 164 2.75 8.23 14.86
C SER A 164 1.73 9.14 15.53
N TRP A 165 0.72 8.54 16.17
CA TRP A 165 -0.25 9.26 17.02
C TRP A 165 0.16 9.37 18.50
N ASP A 166 1.37 8.95 18.85
CA ASP A 166 1.90 9.03 20.21
C ASP A 166 3.25 9.74 20.27
N LYS A 167 4.21 9.38 19.41
CA LYS A 167 5.62 9.73 19.60
C LYS A 167 6.16 10.79 18.65
N GLY A 168 5.45 11.11 17.58
CA GLY A 168 5.92 12.01 16.53
C GLY A 168 6.37 11.28 15.27
N LEU A 169 7.48 11.72 14.69
CA LEU A 169 7.95 11.27 13.38
C LEU A 169 9.15 10.34 13.53
N LEU A 170 9.06 9.14 13.00
CA LEU A 170 10.17 8.21 12.86
C LEU A 170 10.84 8.38 11.51
N GLU A 171 12.17 8.32 11.50
CA GLU A 171 13.02 8.32 10.30
C GLU A 171 13.87 7.04 10.29
N MET A 172 13.88 6.38 9.14
CA MET A 172 14.65 5.18 8.85
C MET A 172 15.55 5.39 7.65
N HIS A 173 16.74 4.83 7.72
CA HIS A 173 17.68 4.72 6.60
C HIS A 173 18.11 3.26 6.45
N ASP A 174 17.92 2.69 5.26
CA ASP A 174 18.24 1.29 4.96
C ASP A 174 17.63 0.28 5.97
N GLY A 175 16.40 0.56 6.42
CA GLY A 175 15.68 -0.27 7.40
C GLY A 175 16.20 -0.16 8.84
N ILE A 176 17.08 0.80 9.12
CA ILE A 176 17.54 1.11 10.47
C ILE A 176 16.88 2.40 10.94
N VAL A 177 16.22 2.36 12.09
CA VAL A 177 15.61 3.56 12.69
C VAL A 177 16.73 4.46 13.22
N THR A 178 16.87 5.64 12.62
CA THR A 178 17.91 6.61 12.99
C THR A 178 17.44 7.58 14.05
N THR A 179 16.18 8.03 13.94
CA THR A 179 15.62 9.07 14.82
C THR A 179 14.11 8.89 14.99
N ILE A 180 13.61 9.16 16.20
CA ILE A 180 12.19 9.43 16.45
C ILE A 180 12.10 10.88 16.96
N TYR A 181 11.69 11.82 16.09
CA TYR A 181 11.50 13.23 16.44
C TYR A 181 10.31 13.37 17.38
N ASN A 182 10.59 13.73 18.62
CA ASN A 182 9.63 13.74 19.72
C ASN A 182 9.84 14.95 20.64
N ASP A 183 8.96 15.16 21.62
CA ASP A 183 9.03 16.34 22.48
C ASP A 183 10.37 16.45 23.26
N THR A 184 10.99 15.31 23.58
CA THR A 184 12.24 15.27 24.37
C THR A 184 13.48 15.67 23.60
N ASN A 185 13.46 15.57 22.26
CA ASN A 185 14.62 15.87 21.41
C ASN A 185 14.40 17.07 20.46
N LYS A 186 13.31 17.81 20.67
CA LYS A 186 12.97 19.04 19.94
C LYS A 186 14.13 20.04 19.85
N THR A 187 14.79 20.31 20.96
CA THR A 187 15.93 21.25 20.99
C THR A 187 17.19 20.68 20.36
N THR A 188 17.43 19.38 20.48
CA THR A 188 18.59 18.68 19.91
C THR A 188 18.56 18.69 18.38
N PHE A 189 17.39 18.44 17.79
CA PHE A 189 17.22 18.38 16.34
C PHE A 189 16.66 19.68 15.75
N ASN A 190 16.33 20.66 16.58
CA ASN A 190 15.66 21.91 16.19
C ASN A 190 14.43 21.68 15.29
N HIS A 191 13.66 20.63 15.59
CA HIS A 191 12.45 20.31 14.83
C HIS A 191 11.25 21.11 15.31
N THR A 192 10.23 21.25 14.47
CA THR A 192 9.09 22.12 14.72
C THR A 192 7.85 21.40 15.26
N LEU A 193 7.85 20.06 15.26
CA LEU A 193 6.76 19.25 15.82
C LEU A 193 6.48 19.57 17.30
N SER A 194 5.21 19.55 17.69
CA SER A 194 4.75 19.94 19.02
C SER A 194 3.75 18.93 19.58
N PRO A 195 3.73 18.71 20.91
CA PRO A 195 2.77 17.82 21.54
C PRO A 195 1.40 18.46 21.64
N VAL A 196 0.36 17.63 21.69
CA VAL A 196 -1.00 18.05 22.07
C VAL A 196 -0.95 18.69 23.45
N GLN A 197 -1.63 19.84 23.60
CA GLN A 197 -1.60 20.64 24.83
C GLN A 197 -1.90 19.79 26.08
N GLY A 198 -1.01 19.84 27.07
CA GLY A 198 -1.16 19.11 28.34
C GLY A 198 -0.79 17.64 28.28
N THR A 199 -0.22 17.17 27.16
CA THR A 199 0.27 15.79 26.97
C THR A 199 1.72 15.79 26.48
N ASN A 200 2.31 14.61 26.32
CA ASN A 200 3.57 14.38 25.59
C ASN A 200 3.34 13.78 24.19
N GLN A 201 2.10 13.74 23.72
CA GLN A 201 1.73 13.06 22.48
C GLN A 201 1.95 13.97 21.29
N ILE A 202 2.82 13.58 20.35
CA ILE A 202 2.95 14.24 19.06
C ILE A 202 2.23 13.37 18.03
N ARG A 203 1.18 13.92 17.42
CA ARG A 203 0.28 13.22 16.50
C ARG A 203 0.56 13.62 15.06
N ILE A 204 1.05 12.71 14.24
CA ILE A 204 1.46 12.95 12.86
C ILE A 204 0.55 12.23 11.87
N GLY A 205 -0.22 13.00 11.09
CA GLY A 205 -1.35 12.54 10.28
C GLY A 205 -1.10 12.27 8.80
N GLY A 206 -0.14 12.98 8.26
CA GLY A 206 0.08 13.05 6.83
C GLY A 206 1.54 13.38 6.60
N LEU A 207 2.10 12.73 5.60
CA LEU A 207 3.47 12.84 5.16
C LEU A 207 3.43 12.91 3.64
N ALA A 208 4.06 13.91 3.05
CA ALA A 208 4.17 14.05 1.60
C ALA A 208 5.47 14.77 1.24
N PHE A 209 6.12 14.31 0.18
CA PHE A 209 7.28 14.99 -0.40
C PHE A 209 6.83 15.93 -1.52
N ASP A 210 7.40 17.13 -1.57
CA ASP A 210 7.27 18.01 -2.74
C ASP A 210 8.39 17.74 -3.77
N GLU A 211 8.32 18.42 -4.92
CA GLU A 211 9.31 18.29 -6.00
C GLU A 211 10.71 18.79 -5.60
N ASP A 212 10.79 19.64 -4.57
CA ASP A 212 12.03 20.19 -4.01
C ASP A 212 12.64 19.30 -2.92
N GLN A 213 12.12 18.08 -2.74
CA GLN A 213 12.58 17.07 -1.78
C GLN A 213 12.33 17.45 -0.32
N ASN A 214 11.41 18.37 -0.05
CA ASN A 214 11.00 18.70 1.31
C ASN A 214 9.90 17.76 1.77
N LEU A 215 10.01 17.27 3.01
CA LEU A 215 8.99 16.46 3.66
C LEU A 215 8.01 17.35 4.41
N TRP A 216 6.79 17.45 3.91
CA TRP A 216 5.67 18.11 4.57
C TRP A 216 4.93 17.16 5.50
N ILE A 217 4.55 17.68 6.67
CA ILE A 217 4.12 16.90 7.82
C ILE A 217 2.93 17.59 8.48
N THR A 218 1.81 16.89 8.62
CA THR A 218 0.68 17.39 9.42
C THR A 218 0.85 16.98 10.89
N ASN A 219 0.68 17.94 11.80
CA ASN A 219 0.76 17.75 13.24
C ASN A 219 -0.63 18.04 13.84
N SER A 220 -1.29 16.98 14.32
CA SER A 220 -2.66 17.02 14.81
C SER A 220 -2.79 17.70 16.17
N GLN A 221 -3.87 18.46 16.36
CA GLN A 221 -4.27 19.06 17.64
C GLN A 221 -3.21 19.98 18.26
N VAL A 222 -2.58 20.79 17.42
CA VAL A 222 -1.66 21.86 17.81
C VAL A 222 -1.94 23.12 17.00
N SER A 223 -1.48 24.26 17.51
CA SER A 223 -1.64 25.56 16.86
C SER A 223 -0.93 25.64 15.49
N ASN A 224 0.27 25.07 15.38
CA ASN A 224 1.01 25.00 14.10
C ASN A 224 0.90 23.59 13.54
N ALA A 225 -0.20 23.33 12.83
CA ALA A 225 -0.56 21.99 12.38
C ALA A 225 0.12 21.53 11.08
N LEU A 226 0.89 22.39 10.44
CA LEU A 226 1.70 22.06 9.27
C LEU A 226 3.16 22.37 9.55
N SER A 227 4.03 21.43 9.24
CA SER A 227 5.46 21.52 9.40
C SER A 227 6.14 21.01 8.14
N VAL A 228 7.34 21.50 7.85
CA VAL A 228 8.17 20.99 6.76
C VAL A 228 9.59 20.74 7.28
N LYS A 229 10.13 19.56 6.95
CA LYS A 229 11.57 19.25 7.03
C LYS A 229 12.12 19.43 5.62
N LYS A 230 12.91 20.48 5.41
CA LYS A 230 13.46 20.80 4.10
C LYS A 230 14.53 19.79 3.70
N ALA A 231 14.87 19.76 2.41
CA ALA A 231 15.93 18.91 1.88
C ALA A 231 17.30 19.13 2.54
N ASP A 232 17.56 20.34 3.06
CA ASP A 232 18.78 20.66 3.80
C ASP A 232 18.77 20.25 5.29
N GLY A 233 17.66 19.62 5.75
CA GLY A 233 17.44 19.17 7.12
C GLY A 233 16.89 20.24 8.07
N THR A 234 16.72 21.50 7.62
CA THR A 234 16.11 22.55 8.44
C THR A 234 14.59 22.41 8.51
N TRP A 235 14.01 22.93 9.58
CA TRP A 235 12.57 22.81 9.85
C TRP A 235 11.87 24.18 9.86
N TYR A 236 10.63 24.21 9.38
CA TYR A 236 9.76 25.39 9.41
C TYR A 236 8.30 24.99 9.67
N ASN A 237 7.55 25.81 10.42
CA ASN A 237 6.13 25.57 10.70
C ASN A 237 5.31 26.84 10.93
N ASN A 238 5.84 28.02 10.58
CA ASN A 238 5.17 29.28 10.82
C ASN A 238 4.33 29.68 9.60
N PHE A 239 3.38 28.83 9.23
CA PHE A 239 2.51 29.03 8.07
C PHE A 239 1.20 29.71 8.45
N ASN A 240 0.62 30.48 7.54
CA ASN A 240 -0.71 31.03 7.71
C ASN A 240 -1.79 30.05 7.21
N LEU A 241 -2.26 29.16 8.09
CA LEU A 241 -3.33 28.21 7.79
C LEU A 241 -4.74 28.76 8.08
N GLY A 242 -4.83 30.04 8.41
CA GLY A 242 -6.06 30.68 8.90
C GLY A 242 -6.48 30.26 10.31
N GLY A 243 -7.56 30.89 10.80
CA GLY A 243 -8.09 30.65 12.15
C GLY A 243 -8.87 29.35 12.34
N ASN A 244 -8.99 28.52 11.30
CA ASN A 244 -9.77 27.27 11.33
C ASN A 244 -8.97 26.07 11.85
N VAL A 245 -7.66 26.21 12.01
CA VAL A 245 -6.78 25.13 12.51
C VAL A 245 -6.21 25.53 13.88
N GLY A 246 -6.14 24.57 14.80
CA GLY A 246 -5.67 24.82 16.16
C GLY A 246 -5.75 23.58 17.05
N ASP A 247 -5.62 23.78 18.36
CA ASP A 247 -5.38 22.71 19.37
C ASP A 247 -6.46 21.61 19.47
N PHE A 248 -7.64 21.82 18.89
CA PHE A 248 -8.73 20.83 18.87
C PHE A 248 -9.01 20.27 17.47
N THR A 249 -8.27 20.72 16.46
CA THR A 249 -8.46 20.28 15.07
C THR A 249 -7.63 19.03 14.83
N ILE A 250 -8.31 17.94 14.46
CA ILE A 250 -7.61 16.73 14.01
C ILE A 250 -7.23 16.96 12.56
N VAL A 251 -5.96 17.19 12.29
CA VAL A 251 -5.42 17.14 10.92
C VAL A 251 -4.92 15.73 10.62
N GLY A 252 -5.14 15.29 9.38
CA GLY A 252 -4.85 13.94 8.92
C GLY A 252 -4.00 13.93 7.66
N GLU A 253 -4.48 13.18 6.68
CA GLU A 253 -3.84 12.98 5.38
C GLU A 253 -3.49 14.31 4.70
N LEU A 254 -2.37 14.27 4.00
CA LEU A 254 -1.80 15.37 3.25
C LEU A 254 -1.47 14.86 1.85
N LEU A 255 -1.98 15.54 0.83
CA LEU A 255 -1.64 15.36 -0.57
C LEU A 255 -0.98 16.66 -1.06
N ILE A 256 0.10 16.53 -1.83
CA ILE A 256 0.68 17.65 -2.58
C ILE A 256 0.34 17.41 -4.04
N ASP A 257 -0.40 18.33 -4.66
CA ASP A 257 -0.78 18.21 -6.07
C ASP A 257 0.33 18.72 -7.01
N ARG A 258 0.16 18.52 -8.32
CA ARG A 258 1.11 19.01 -9.35
C ARG A 258 1.32 20.53 -9.39
N ASN A 259 0.46 21.31 -8.75
CA ASN A 259 0.61 22.76 -8.66
C ASN A 259 1.44 23.15 -7.42
N GLY A 260 1.83 22.17 -6.60
CA GLY A 260 2.50 22.37 -5.33
C GLY A 260 1.54 22.70 -4.18
N TYR A 261 0.22 22.61 -4.38
CA TYR A 261 -0.76 22.90 -3.33
C TYR A 261 -0.88 21.74 -2.35
N LYS A 262 -0.95 22.07 -1.06
CA LYS A 262 -1.07 21.12 0.05
C LYS A 262 -2.55 20.97 0.39
N TRP A 263 -3.13 19.83 0.06
CA TRP A 263 -4.50 19.45 0.39
C TRP A 263 -4.49 18.65 1.70
N ILE A 264 -5.03 19.22 2.77
CA ILE A 264 -4.96 18.68 4.13
C ILE A 264 -6.36 18.35 4.64
N LEU A 265 -6.58 17.10 5.03
CA LEU A 265 -7.84 16.68 5.61
C LEU A 265 -7.97 17.15 7.06
N LEU A 266 -9.03 17.92 7.34
CA LEU A 266 -9.43 18.32 8.69
C LEU A 266 -10.44 17.28 9.23
N ASN A 267 -9.89 16.16 9.64
CA ASN A 267 -10.61 15.02 10.20
C ASN A 267 -11.58 15.46 11.32
N ARG A 268 -12.84 15.01 11.24
CA ARG A 268 -14.04 15.44 12.03
C ARG A 268 -14.71 16.76 11.66
N LYS A 269 -14.07 17.67 10.91
CA LYS A 269 -14.75 18.89 10.45
C LYS A 269 -15.48 18.72 9.12
N LYS A 270 -15.20 17.64 8.38
CA LYS A 270 -15.63 17.45 6.99
C LYS A 270 -15.16 18.63 6.12
N GLU A 271 -13.89 18.99 6.30
CA GLU A 271 -13.24 20.11 5.63
C GLU A 271 -11.91 19.65 5.03
N ILE A 272 -11.55 20.24 3.90
CA ILE A 272 -10.21 20.16 3.30
C ILE A 272 -9.63 21.57 3.35
N LEU A 273 -8.48 21.71 4.00
CA LEU A 273 -7.66 22.91 3.91
C LEU A 273 -6.77 22.78 2.68
N VAL A 274 -6.83 23.75 1.78
CA VAL A 274 -5.90 23.85 0.66
C VAL A 274 -4.96 25.01 0.93
N PHE A 275 -3.66 24.72 0.97
CA PHE A 275 -2.61 25.66 1.34
C PHE A 275 -1.59 25.80 0.21
N ASN A 276 -1.16 27.03 -0.04
CA ASN A 276 -0.15 27.38 -1.03
C ASN A 276 0.89 28.30 -0.36
N ASP A 277 2.14 27.82 -0.27
CA ASP A 277 3.29 28.59 0.22
C ASP A 277 3.89 29.53 -0.84
N ASN A 278 3.29 29.59 -2.04
CA ASN A 278 3.74 30.40 -3.17
C ASN A 278 5.21 30.17 -3.58
N GLY A 279 5.73 28.97 -3.29
CA GLY A 279 7.12 28.59 -3.53
C GLY A 279 8.12 29.25 -2.56
N THR A 280 7.64 29.82 -1.45
CA THR A 280 8.45 30.55 -0.48
C THR A 280 8.18 30.11 0.96
N ILE A 281 8.58 28.88 1.30
CA ILE A 281 8.43 28.25 2.62
C ILE A 281 8.72 29.18 3.82
N ASP A 282 9.78 29.99 3.75
CA ASP A 282 10.21 30.84 4.88
C ASP A 282 9.49 32.19 4.97
N ASN A 283 8.62 32.52 4.00
CA ASN A 283 7.89 33.77 3.92
C ASN A 283 6.38 33.52 4.05
N PRO A 284 5.78 33.65 5.24
CA PRO A 284 4.35 33.40 5.40
C PRO A 284 3.48 34.61 5.01
N GLY A 285 4.10 35.68 4.48
CA GLY A 285 3.42 36.92 4.13
C GLY A 285 2.63 36.85 2.82
N ASP A 286 2.98 35.90 1.94
CA ASP A 286 2.31 35.61 0.68
C ASP A 286 1.62 34.24 0.68
N ASP A 287 1.65 33.48 1.77
CA ASP A 287 0.86 32.27 1.95
C ASP A 287 -0.63 32.49 1.62
N GLU A 288 -1.22 31.57 0.86
CA GLU A 288 -2.64 31.52 0.59
C GLU A 288 -3.26 30.25 1.16
N TYR A 289 -4.49 30.36 1.65
CA TYR A 289 -5.26 29.20 2.09
C TYR A 289 -6.75 29.35 1.75
N THR A 290 -7.42 28.22 1.55
CA THR A 290 -8.87 28.15 1.43
C THR A 290 -9.41 26.88 2.09
N ILE A 291 -10.70 26.88 2.44
CA ILE A 291 -11.38 25.73 3.05
C ILE A 291 -12.47 25.25 2.10
N LEU A 292 -12.43 23.96 1.80
CA LEU A 292 -13.48 23.25 1.07
C LEU A 292 -14.29 22.38 2.05
N ASN A 293 -15.60 22.35 1.92
CA ASN A 293 -16.55 21.71 2.83
C ASN A 293 -17.84 21.30 2.08
N GLY A 294 -18.89 20.96 2.82
CA GLY A 294 -20.16 20.50 2.26
C GLY A 294 -21.10 21.59 1.73
N GLN A 295 -20.73 22.87 1.76
CA GLN A 295 -21.58 23.97 1.29
C GLN A 295 -21.35 24.25 -0.20
N GLU A 296 -22.43 24.58 -0.91
CA GLU A 296 -22.37 25.03 -2.32
C GLU A 296 -21.52 26.29 -2.46
N GLY A 297 -20.64 26.30 -3.44
CA GLY A 297 -19.66 27.35 -3.68
C GLY A 297 -18.49 27.36 -2.70
N SER A 298 -18.36 26.35 -1.85
CA SER A 298 -17.25 26.15 -0.90
C SER A 298 -16.84 24.69 -0.87
N GLY A 299 -16.99 23.94 -1.96
CA GLY A 299 -16.54 22.56 -2.09
C GLY A 299 -17.67 21.59 -2.38
N ASN A 300 -18.90 21.84 -1.93
CA ASN A 300 -20.07 20.96 -2.10
C ASN A 300 -19.75 19.45 -1.93
N ILE A 301 -18.86 19.12 -0.99
CA ILE A 301 -18.38 17.76 -0.80
C ILE A 301 -19.52 16.92 -0.20
N PRO A 302 -19.86 15.74 -0.76
CA PRO A 302 -20.96 14.90 -0.26
C PRO A 302 -20.66 14.26 1.11
N GLY A 303 -21.67 13.64 1.73
CA GLY A 303 -21.52 12.91 2.99
C GLY A 303 -21.36 13.76 4.24
N ASP A 304 -20.84 13.15 5.30
CA ASP A 304 -20.44 13.83 6.55
C ASP A 304 -18.98 13.55 6.93
N ARG A 305 -18.28 12.74 6.12
CA ARG A 305 -16.90 12.35 6.34
C ARG A 305 -16.11 12.31 5.03
N ILE A 306 -14.91 12.84 5.09
CA ILE A 306 -13.89 12.73 4.04
C ILE A 306 -12.83 11.78 4.59
N ASN A 307 -12.51 10.72 3.86
CA ASN A 307 -11.60 9.67 4.33
C ASN A 307 -10.25 9.66 3.62
N CYS A 308 -10.22 10.03 2.34
CA CYS A 308 -9.01 10.00 1.52
C CYS A 308 -9.10 10.97 0.33
N ILE A 309 -7.94 11.31 -0.24
CA ILE A 309 -7.84 12.14 -1.44
C ILE A 309 -6.74 11.63 -2.38
N ALA A 310 -6.95 11.78 -3.68
CA ALA A 310 -5.94 11.44 -4.68
C ALA A 310 -5.99 12.40 -5.87
N GLU A 311 -4.83 12.77 -6.40
CA GLU A 311 -4.74 13.49 -7.67
C GLU A 311 -4.70 12.48 -8.84
N ASP A 312 -5.47 12.74 -9.89
CA ASP A 312 -5.43 11.93 -11.10
C ASP A 312 -4.46 12.49 -12.17
N LEU A 313 -4.23 11.74 -13.25
CA LEU A 313 -3.24 12.14 -14.26
C LEU A 313 -3.62 13.43 -15.03
N ASN A 314 -4.87 13.87 -14.95
CA ASN A 314 -5.35 15.12 -15.54
C ASN A 314 -5.31 16.30 -14.55
N GLY A 315 -4.92 16.08 -13.30
CA GLY A 315 -4.84 17.08 -12.25
C GLY A 315 -6.16 17.33 -11.54
N ALA A 316 -7.13 16.41 -11.68
CA ALA A 316 -8.35 16.46 -10.90
C ALA A 316 -8.12 15.81 -9.53
N ILE A 317 -8.67 16.41 -8.48
CA ILE A 317 -8.62 15.86 -7.12
C ILE A 317 -9.86 15.01 -6.88
N TRP A 318 -9.66 13.72 -6.68
CA TRP A 318 -10.66 12.75 -6.28
C TRP A 318 -10.73 12.69 -4.76
N ILE A 319 -11.96 12.77 -4.23
CA ILE A 319 -12.24 12.84 -2.80
C ILE A 319 -13.09 11.62 -2.45
N GLY A 320 -12.58 10.75 -1.58
CA GLY A 320 -13.33 9.62 -1.04
C GLY A 320 -14.13 10.03 0.19
N THR A 321 -15.45 9.87 0.13
CA THR A 321 -16.36 10.20 1.24
C THR A 321 -17.11 8.98 1.73
N ASN A 322 -17.92 9.15 2.77
CA ASN A 322 -18.88 8.13 3.19
C ASN A 322 -20.15 8.02 2.31
N GLU A 323 -20.26 8.84 1.27
CA GLU A 323 -21.32 8.79 0.27
C GLU A 323 -20.70 8.67 -1.15
N GLY A 324 -19.71 7.80 -1.32
CA GLY A 324 -19.02 7.60 -2.59
C GLY A 324 -17.95 8.67 -2.90
N PRO A 325 -17.34 8.61 -4.10
CA PRO A 325 -16.35 9.59 -4.55
C PRO A 325 -16.97 10.88 -5.12
N ALA A 326 -16.23 11.98 -5.01
CA ALA A 326 -16.50 13.24 -5.70
C ALA A 326 -15.21 13.83 -6.28
N VAL A 327 -15.32 14.73 -7.26
CA VAL A 327 -14.15 15.20 -8.02
C VAL A 327 -14.11 16.73 -8.13
N ILE A 328 -12.96 17.32 -7.82
CA ILE A 328 -12.64 18.71 -8.15
C ILE A 328 -11.79 18.71 -9.41
N TYR A 329 -12.38 19.09 -10.54
CA TYR A 329 -11.69 19.07 -11.85
C TYR A 329 -10.72 20.24 -12.06
N SER A 330 -10.83 21.31 -11.29
CA SER A 330 -10.06 22.55 -11.49
C SER A 330 -9.26 22.91 -10.25
N ALA A 331 -8.40 21.98 -9.82
CA ALA A 331 -7.52 22.13 -8.66
C ALA A 331 -6.68 23.42 -8.71
N ALA A 332 -6.13 23.75 -9.89
CA ALA A 332 -5.32 24.95 -10.10
C ALA A 332 -6.05 26.27 -9.77
N SER A 333 -7.38 26.30 -9.95
CA SER A 333 -8.21 27.50 -9.79
C SER A 333 -8.88 27.60 -8.41
N VAL A 334 -8.44 26.80 -7.43
CA VAL A 334 -9.06 26.66 -6.10
C VAL A 334 -9.02 27.96 -5.27
N PHE A 335 -8.05 28.83 -5.53
CA PHE A 335 -7.94 30.14 -4.89
C PHE A 335 -8.66 31.26 -5.67
N ASP A 336 -8.83 31.11 -6.98
CA ASP A 336 -9.38 32.16 -7.85
C ASP A 336 -10.90 32.18 -7.93
N SER A 337 -11.54 31.02 -7.75
CA SER A 337 -12.98 30.87 -7.96
C SER A 337 -13.58 29.80 -7.06
N ARG A 338 -14.89 29.90 -6.84
CA ARG A 338 -15.64 28.90 -6.08
C ARG A 338 -15.51 27.54 -6.77
N GLN A 339 -14.94 26.57 -6.07
CA GLN A 339 -14.84 25.19 -6.53
C GLN A 339 -15.85 24.34 -5.79
N ASP A 340 -16.60 23.54 -6.54
CA ASP A 340 -17.47 22.51 -6.01
C ASP A 340 -17.07 21.16 -6.59
N ALA A 341 -17.00 20.17 -5.72
CA ALA A 341 -16.80 18.78 -6.09
C ALA A 341 -18.05 18.29 -6.84
N GLN A 342 -17.81 17.52 -7.90
CA GLN A 342 -18.85 16.93 -8.72
C GLN A 342 -18.99 15.45 -8.41
N ARG A 343 -20.22 14.99 -8.19
CA ARG A 343 -20.53 13.56 -8.12
C ARG A 343 -20.60 12.98 -9.52
N ILE A 344 -20.16 11.73 -9.67
CA ILE A 344 -20.16 11.03 -10.95
C ILE A 344 -21.46 10.26 -11.12
N TYR A 345 -22.02 10.28 -12.32
CA TYR A 345 -23.23 9.55 -12.67
C TYR A 345 -22.89 8.29 -13.45
N VAL A 346 -23.44 7.16 -13.02
CA VAL A 346 -23.30 5.84 -13.65
C VAL A 346 -24.65 5.34 -14.15
N GLN A 347 -24.62 4.45 -15.14
CA GLN A 347 -25.81 3.72 -15.59
C GLN A 347 -25.85 2.34 -14.95
N GLN A 348 -26.87 2.06 -14.15
CA GLN A 348 -27.10 0.76 -13.53
C GLN A 348 -28.54 0.33 -13.76
N ASP A 349 -28.73 -0.85 -14.38
CA ASP A 349 -30.04 -1.39 -14.76
C ASP A 349 -30.93 -0.42 -15.57
N GLY A 350 -30.30 0.39 -16.42
CA GLY A 350 -30.97 1.40 -17.24
C GLY A 350 -31.42 2.65 -16.48
N GLN A 351 -30.99 2.82 -15.22
CA GLN A 351 -31.22 4.02 -14.42
C GLN A 351 -29.91 4.78 -14.18
N THR A 352 -30.01 6.11 -14.16
CA THR A 352 -28.89 6.96 -13.77
C THR A 352 -28.81 7.01 -12.26
N GLN A 353 -27.69 6.55 -11.71
CA GLN A 353 -27.39 6.55 -10.28
C GLN A 353 -26.10 7.31 -10.03
N ILE A 354 -25.85 7.66 -8.77
CA ILE A 354 -24.60 8.29 -8.38
C ILE A 354 -23.60 7.19 -8.03
N LEU A 355 -22.37 7.35 -8.54
CA LEU A 355 -21.28 6.38 -8.36
C LEU A 355 -21.09 6.07 -6.88
N LEU A 356 -21.30 4.81 -6.51
CA LEU A 356 -21.03 4.29 -5.16
C LEU A 356 -21.67 5.13 -4.04
N GLU A 357 -22.88 5.68 -4.27
CA GLU A 357 -23.55 6.63 -3.38
C GLU A 357 -23.68 6.16 -1.92
N THR A 358 -23.80 4.85 -1.69
CA THR A 358 -23.94 4.25 -0.37
C THR A 358 -22.64 3.71 0.21
N GLU A 359 -21.53 3.81 -0.53
CA GLU A 359 -20.27 3.19 -0.13
C GLU A 359 -19.35 4.18 0.59
N ASN A 360 -18.78 3.71 1.69
CA ASN A 360 -17.77 4.46 2.42
C ASN A 360 -16.38 4.19 1.86
N ILE A 361 -15.89 5.13 1.04
CA ILE A 361 -14.62 5.04 0.31
C ILE A 361 -13.48 5.44 1.24
N LYS A 362 -12.55 4.51 1.50
CA LYS A 362 -11.43 4.67 2.44
C LYS A 362 -10.09 4.92 1.77
N SER A 363 -9.91 4.49 0.53
CA SER A 363 -8.67 4.68 -0.23
C SER A 363 -8.97 4.82 -1.71
N ILE A 364 -8.18 5.65 -2.39
CA ILE A 364 -8.24 5.89 -3.83
C ILE A 364 -6.82 5.76 -4.37
N ALA A 365 -6.62 4.90 -5.38
CA ALA A 365 -5.38 4.86 -6.13
C ALA A 365 -5.65 5.06 -7.63
N VAL A 366 -4.78 5.80 -8.30
CA VAL A 366 -4.88 6.10 -9.74
C VAL A 366 -3.81 5.33 -10.50
N ASP A 367 -4.23 4.46 -11.43
CA ASP A 367 -3.27 3.69 -12.22
C ASP A 367 -2.76 4.43 -13.47
N GLY A 368 -1.73 3.89 -14.12
CA GLY A 368 -1.09 4.53 -15.28
C GLY A 368 -2.01 4.75 -16.49
N ALA A 369 -3.22 4.17 -16.52
CA ALA A 369 -4.25 4.45 -17.51
C ALA A 369 -5.30 5.46 -17.02
N ASN A 370 -4.97 6.22 -15.98
CA ASN A 370 -5.83 7.16 -15.28
C ASN A 370 -7.12 6.55 -14.68
N ARG A 371 -7.16 5.23 -14.50
CA ARG A 371 -8.31 4.51 -13.92
C ARG A 371 -8.27 4.59 -12.41
N LYS A 372 -9.46 4.52 -11.80
CA LYS A 372 -9.62 4.74 -10.36
C LYS A 372 -9.88 3.43 -9.65
N TRP A 373 -9.02 3.10 -8.69
CA TRP A 373 -9.21 2.03 -7.74
C TRP A 373 -9.82 2.61 -6.47
N PHE A 374 -10.99 2.12 -6.07
CA PHE A 374 -11.68 2.53 -4.84
C PHE A 374 -11.68 1.39 -3.84
N GLY A 375 -11.07 1.61 -2.68
CA GLY A 375 -11.20 0.74 -1.51
C GLY A 375 -12.35 1.20 -0.64
N SER A 376 -13.22 0.28 -0.25
CA SER A 376 -14.39 0.58 0.59
C SER A 376 -14.32 -0.08 1.96
N THR A 377 -15.24 0.28 2.85
CA THR A 377 -15.33 -0.33 4.19
C THR A 377 -15.93 -1.74 4.17
N ASN A 378 -16.88 -2.02 3.27
CA ASN A 378 -17.69 -3.24 3.33
C ASN A 378 -17.96 -3.89 1.96
N SER A 379 -17.47 -3.30 0.87
CA SER A 379 -17.79 -3.73 -0.50
C SER A 379 -16.52 -4.03 -1.30
N GLY A 380 -15.38 -4.21 -0.63
CA GLY A 380 -14.12 -4.56 -1.26
C GLY A 380 -13.58 -3.45 -2.16
N VAL A 381 -13.08 -3.84 -3.34
CA VAL A 381 -12.34 -2.98 -4.27
C VAL A 381 -13.07 -2.82 -5.60
N TYR A 382 -13.30 -1.58 -6.03
CA TYR A 382 -13.80 -1.26 -7.37
C TYR A 382 -12.68 -0.72 -8.26
N LEU A 383 -12.64 -1.15 -9.51
CA LEU A 383 -11.84 -0.53 -10.56
C LEU A 383 -12.78 0.13 -11.57
N MET A 384 -12.69 1.45 -11.69
CA MET A 384 -13.52 2.26 -12.59
C MET A 384 -12.70 2.83 -13.74
N SER A 385 -13.38 3.19 -14.84
CA SER A 385 -12.79 3.94 -15.95
C SER A 385 -12.20 5.28 -15.50
N GLU A 386 -11.49 5.94 -16.41
CA GLU A 386 -10.89 7.25 -16.17
C GLU A 386 -11.90 8.30 -15.69
N ASP A 387 -13.09 8.33 -16.28
CA ASP A 387 -14.17 9.25 -15.87
C ASP A 387 -15.01 8.72 -14.69
N GLY A 388 -14.70 7.52 -14.18
CA GLY A 388 -15.48 6.83 -13.16
C GLY A 388 -16.85 6.30 -13.62
N ALA A 389 -17.21 6.45 -14.91
CA ALA A 389 -18.56 6.15 -15.38
C ALA A 389 -18.81 4.65 -15.67
N THR A 390 -17.74 3.86 -15.86
CA THR A 390 -17.82 2.44 -16.22
C THR A 390 -17.06 1.58 -15.20
N GLU A 391 -17.74 0.62 -14.59
CA GLU A 391 -17.09 -0.40 -13.78
C GLU A 391 -16.32 -1.38 -14.68
N ILE A 392 -15.04 -1.54 -14.41
CA ILE A 392 -14.14 -2.44 -15.14
C ILE A 392 -14.01 -3.76 -14.39
N SER A 393 -13.92 -3.71 -13.06
CA SER A 393 -13.83 -4.89 -12.20
C SER A 393 -14.29 -4.55 -10.78
N HIS A 394 -14.82 -5.54 -10.08
CA HIS A 394 -15.21 -5.44 -8.68
C HIS A 394 -14.78 -6.71 -7.93
N PHE A 395 -13.99 -6.52 -6.87
CA PHE A 395 -13.44 -7.60 -6.06
C PHE A 395 -14.04 -7.55 -4.66
N THR A 396 -14.65 -8.65 -4.25
CA THR A 396 -15.15 -8.89 -2.91
C THR A 396 -14.59 -10.20 -2.38
N LYS A 397 -14.67 -10.41 -1.07
CA LYS A 397 -14.34 -11.68 -0.42
C LYS A 397 -15.14 -12.86 -0.97
N ILE A 398 -16.34 -12.61 -1.49
CA ILE A 398 -17.23 -13.65 -2.02
C ILE A 398 -16.87 -14.02 -3.46
N ASN A 399 -16.50 -13.05 -4.30
CA ASN A 399 -16.26 -13.27 -5.73
C ASN A 399 -14.77 -13.43 -6.10
N SER A 400 -13.87 -13.26 -5.14
CA SER A 400 -12.42 -13.24 -5.36
C SER A 400 -11.63 -13.76 -4.15
N PRO A 401 -10.30 -13.99 -4.26
CA PRO A 401 -9.44 -14.35 -3.14
C PRO A 401 -9.15 -13.23 -2.12
N LEU A 402 -9.79 -12.07 -2.25
CA LEU A 402 -9.63 -10.93 -1.33
C LEU A 402 -9.92 -11.37 0.12
N PHE A 403 -9.02 -11.02 1.05
CA PHE A 403 -9.12 -11.50 2.44
C PHE A 403 -10.27 -10.86 3.24
N SER A 404 -10.57 -9.59 2.96
CA SER A 404 -11.65 -8.82 3.59
C SER A 404 -12.25 -7.82 2.61
N ASP A 405 -13.54 -7.50 2.80
CA ASP A 405 -14.18 -6.38 2.09
C ASP A 405 -13.89 -5.01 2.72
N ASP A 406 -13.27 -4.97 3.91
CA ASP A 406 -12.72 -3.74 4.52
C ASP A 406 -11.30 -3.49 4.02
N ILE A 407 -11.19 -2.49 3.15
CA ILE A 407 -9.95 -2.04 2.53
C ILE A 407 -9.44 -0.82 3.28
N LYS A 408 -8.24 -0.93 3.86
CA LYS A 408 -7.58 0.17 4.57
C LYS A 408 -6.83 1.09 3.62
N ASP A 409 -6.16 0.48 2.65
CA ASP A 409 -5.26 1.19 1.76
C ASP A 409 -5.07 0.45 0.44
N ILE A 410 -4.76 1.19 -0.62
CA ILE A 410 -4.47 0.67 -1.95
C ILE A 410 -3.26 1.42 -2.49
N GLU A 411 -2.22 0.69 -2.87
CA GLU A 411 -1.06 1.27 -3.56
C GLU A 411 -0.69 0.49 -4.80
N ILE A 412 -0.14 1.19 -5.79
CA ILE A 412 0.16 0.62 -7.10
C ILE A 412 1.66 0.68 -7.33
N ASN A 413 2.26 -0.48 -7.58
CA ASN A 413 3.59 -0.56 -8.16
C ASN A 413 3.52 -0.13 -9.63
N SER A 414 3.74 1.16 -9.87
CA SER A 414 3.56 1.81 -11.17
C SER A 414 4.44 1.19 -12.27
N ILE A 415 5.63 0.69 -11.92
CA ILE A 415 6.59 0.05 -12.83
C ILE A 415 6.01 -1.23 -13.43
N ASN A 416 5.41 -2.07 -12.60
CA ASN A 416 5.03 -3.41 -13.02
C ASN A 416 3.50 -3.61 -13.13
N GLY A 417 2.70 -2.67 -12.60
CA GLY A 417 1.23 -2.69 -12.60
C GLY A 417 0.59 -3.55 -11.52
N GLU A 418 1.35 -4.04 -10.55
CA GLU A 418 0.84 -4.78 -9.40
C GLU A 418 0.17 -3.81 -8.41
N VAL A 419 -1.04 -4.15 -7.97
CA VAL A 419 -1.85 -3.34 -7.07
C VAL A 419 -1.95 -4.07 -5.75
N PHE A 420 -1.57 -3.42 -4.66
CA PHE A 420 -1.61 -3.98 -3.31
C PHE A 420 -2.85 -3.47 -2.58
N PHE A 421 -3.54 -4.37 -1.89
CA PHE A 421 -4.69 -4.06 -1.06
C PHE A 421 -4.34 -4.39 0.40
N CYS A 422 -4.39 -3.38 1.27
CA CYS A 422 -4.36 -3.59 2.72
C CYS A 422 -5.76 -3.91 3.20
N THR A 423 -5.93 -5.06 3.84
CA THR A 423 -7.21 -5.49 4.42
C THR A 423 -7.06 -5.74 5.91
N ASP A 424 -8.17 -5.85 6.64
CA ASP A 424 -8.17 -6.23 8.06
C ASP A 424 -7.58 -7.64 8.35
N TYR A 425 -7.32 -8.44 7.31
CA TYR A 425 -6.72 -9.77 7.43
C TYR A 425 -5.38 -9.87 6.65
N GLY A 426 -4.74 -8.73 6.40
CA GLY A 426 -3.41 -8.65 5.79
C GLY A 426 -3.41 -8.15 4.35
N LEU A 427 -2.22 -8.23 3.74
CA LEU A 427 -1.92 -7.75 2.40
C LEU A 427 -2.20 -8.80 1.33
N ILE A 428 -2.83 -8.38 0.24
CA ILE A 428 -2.95 -9.19 -0.98
C ILE A 428 -2.70 -8.30 -2.20
N SER A 429 -2.02 -8.83 -3.22
CA SER A 429 -1.78 -8.10 -4.47
C SER A 429 -2.60 -8.67 -5.63
N TYR A 430 -2.95 -7.80 -6.58
CA TYR A 430 -3.59 -8.11 -7.84
C TYR A 430 -2.68 -7.68 -8.98
N LYS A 431 -2.48 -8.57 -9.97
CA LYS A 431 -1.70 -8.21 -11.14
C LYS A 431 -2.54 -7.37 -12.11
N GLY A 432 -2.40 -6.05 -12.01
CA GLY A 432 -3.06 -5.08 -12.87
C GLY A 432 -2.58 -5.09 -14.32
N THR A 433 -3.36 -4.40 -15.16
CA THR A 433 -3.14 -4.35 -16.62
C THR A 433 -2.52 -3.04 -17.09
N ALA A 434 -2.48 -2.03 -16.23
CA ALA A 434 -1.87 -0.74 -16.50
C ALA A 434 -0.50 -0.65 -15.82
N THR A 435 0.43 0.04 -16.46
CA THR A 435 1.71 0.47 -15.87
C THR A 435 1.86 1.95 -16.12
N GLN A 436 2.71 2.65 -15.37
CA GLN A 436 3.15 3.98 -15.75
C GLN A 436 3.73 3.94 -17.17
N GLY A 437 3.39 4.92 -17.99
CA GLY A 437 3.99 5.14 -19.29
C GLY A 437 4.88 6.38 -19.25
N ASP A 438 5.92 6.33 -20.07
CA ASP A 438 6.81 7.45 -20.32
C ASP A 438 6.33 8.23 -21.56
N ASP A 439 6.86 9.44 -21.78
CA ASP A 439 6.63 10.17 -23.03
C ASP A 439 7.22 9.46 -24.27
N ARG A 440 8.13 8.50 -24.06
CA ARG A 440 8.86 7.80 -25.11
C ARG A 440 8.84 6.29 -24.90
N PHE A 441 9.11 5.56 -25.97
CA PHE A 441 9.32 4.11 -25.87
C PHE A 441 10.63 3.79 -25.14
N SER A 442 10.58 2.84 -24.21
CA SER A 442 11.73 2.41 -23.39
C SER A 442 11.82 0.89 -23.36
N ASN A 443 12.76 0.31 -24.12
CA ASN A 443 13.02 -1.14 -24.18
C ASN A 443 11.72 -1.97 -24.38
N VAL A 444 11.04 -1.77 -25.51
CA VAL A 444 9.76 -2.43 -25.79
C VAL A 444 9.92 -3.96 -25.84
N GLN A 445 9.21 -4.64 -24.96
CA GLN A 445 9.29 -6.10 -24.80
C GLN A 445 7.91 -6.74 -24.77
N VAL A 446 7.83 -7.94 -25.35
CA VAL A 446 6.63 -8.79 -25.30
C VAL A 446 6.88 -9.94 -24.33
N TYR A 447 5.95 -10.18 -23.41
CA TYR A 447 6.03 -11.27 -22.45
C TYR A 447 4.67 -11.99 -22.30
N PRO A 448 4.64 -13.34 -22.28
CA PRO A 448 5.78 -14.23 -22.51
C PRO A 448 6.26 -14.22 -23.97
N ASN A 449 7.55 -14.45 -24.21
CA ASN A 449 8.12 -14.62 -25.54
C ASN A 449 9.21 -15.72 -25.52
N PRO A 450 9.00 -16.88 -26.16
CA PRO A 450 7.80 -17.26 -26.91
C PRO A 450 6.57 -17.37 -26.00
N VAL A 451 5.38 -17.13 -26.55
CA VAL A 451 4.12 -17.51 -25.88
C VAL A 451 4.01 -19.02 -25.99
N PRO A 452 4.03 -19.78 -24.88
CA PRO A 452 4.15 -21.23 -24.92
C PRO A 452 2.84 -21.91 -25.34
N GLU A 453 2.96 -23.16 -25.81
CA GLU A 453 1.82 -24.02 -26.08
C GLU A 453 0.94 -24.14 -24.83
N ASN A 454 -0.38 -24.09 -25.00
CA ASN A 454 -1.37 -24.08 -23.91
C ASN A 454 -1.40 -22.84 -23.01
N TYR A 455 -0.67 -21.75 -23.32
CA TYR A 455 -0.81 -20.50 -22.59
C TYR A 455 -2.22 -19.92 -22.75
N SER A 456 -2.88 -19.64 -21.62
CA SER A 456 -4.23 -19.04 -21.56
C SER A 456 -4.24 -17.64 -20.93
N GLY A 457 -3.07 -17.15 -20.51
CA GLY A 457 -2.93 -15.82 -19.92
C GLY A 457 -2.85 -14.69 -20.95
N LEU A 458 -2.59 -13.48 -20.45
CA LEU A 458 -2.44 -12.29 -21.28
C LEU A 458 -1.00 -12.15 -21.79
N VAL A 459 -0.85 -11.83 -23.08
CA VAL A 459 0.40 -11.37 -23.66
C VAL A 459 0.53 -9.87 -23.38
N ALA A 460 1.56 -9.48 -22.65
CA ALA A 460 1.85 -8.09 -22.31
C ALA A 460 2.92 -7.51 -23.26
N ILE A 461 2.72 -6.27 -23.68
CA ILE A 461 3.66 -5.48 -24.47
C ILE A 461 4.01 -4.26 -23.62
N LYS A 462 5.22 -4.26 -23.05
CA LYS A 462 5.71 -3.28 -22.07
C LYS A 462 6.69 -2.29 -22.69
N GLY A 463 6.95 -1.19 -21.98
CA GLY A 463 7.91 -0.16 -22.41
C GLY A 463 7.35 0.77 -23.48
N LEU A 464 6.02 0.85 -23.59
CA LEU A 464 5.34 1.70 -24.55
C LEU A 464 5.29 3.14 -24.04
N ALA A 465 5.31 4.10 -24.96
CA ALA A 465 4.94 5.47 -24.61
C ALA A 465 3.49 5.50 -24.08
N GLN A 466 3.21 6.43 -23.17
CA GLN A 466 1.92 6.61 -22.52
C GLN A 466 0.77 6.55 -23.53
N ASN A 467 -0.16 5.61 -23.32
CA ASN A 467 -1.40 5.45 -24.09
C ASN A 467 -1.20 5.21 -25.60
N SER A 468 -0.06 4.61 -25.98
CA SER A 468 0.26 4.23 -27.37
C SER A 468 -0.82 3.39 -28.05
N ILE A 469 -1.01 3.60 -29.36
CA ILE A 469 -1.81 2.72 -30.22
C ILE A 469 -0.94 1.51 -30.60
N VAL A 470 -1.46 0.30 -30.39
CA VAL A 470 -0.75 -0.95 -30.66
C VAL A 470 -1.51 -1.78 -31.69
N LYS A 471 -0.81 -2.20 -32.74
CA LYS A 471 -1.32 -3.07 -33.81
C LYS A 471 -0.47 -4.33 -33.89
N ILE A 472 -1.11 -5.49 -33.82
CA ILE A 472 -0.47 -6.80 -33.95
C ILE A 472 -0.84 -7.38 -35.31
N THR A 473 0.16 -7.78 -36.10
CA THR A 473 -0.03 -8.40 -37.41
C THR A 473 0.67 -9.75 -37.50
N ASP A 474 0.27 -10.57 -38.47
CA ASP A 474 1.10 -11.69 -38.91
C ASP A 474 2.30 -11.20 -39.75
N VAL A 475 3.18 -12.12 -40.16
CA VAL A 475 4.33 -11.82 -41.04
C VAL A 475 3.95 -11.34 -42.44
N ASN A 476 2.70 -11.54 -42.88
CA ASN A 476 2.18 -11.05 -44.15
C ASN A 476 1.62 -9.62 -44.03
N GLY A 477 1.62 -9.04 -42.82
CA GLY A 477 1.07 -7.72 -42.54
C GLY A 477 -0.45 -7.69 -42.35
N LEU A 478 -1.10 -8.85 -42.23
CA LEU A 478 -2.54 -8.91 -41.93
C LEU A 478 -2.78 -8.51 -40.48
N LEU A 479 -3.64 -7.50 -40.25
CA LEU A 479 -4.02 -7.06 -38.91
C LEU A 479 -4.76 -8.19 -38.17
N VAL A 480 -4.23 -8.56 -37.02
CA VAL A 480 -4.77 -9.60 -36.14
C VAL A 480 -5.54 -8.94 -35.00
N TYR A 481 -4.91 -7.94 -34.36
CA TYR A 481 -5.47 -7.26 -33.19
C TYR A 481 -5.01 -5.81 -33.13
N GLN A 482 -5.86 -4.94 -32.60
CA GLN A 482 -5.52 -3.54 -32.33
C GLN A 482 -6.05 -3.17 -30.94
N THR A 483 -5.25 -2.44 -30.18
CA THR A 483 -5.62 -1.95 -28.85
C THR A 483 -4.88 -0.64 -28.54
N GLN A 484 -5.22 -0.04 -27.40
CA GLN A 484 -4.49 1.07 -26.81
C GLN A 484 -3.77 0.59 -25.56
N ALA A 485 -2.55 1.09 -25.34
CA ALA A 485 -1.83 0.86 -24.11
C ALA A 485 -2.56 1.52 -22.93
N LYS A 486 -2.54 0.84 -21.78
CA LYS A 486 -3.01 1.31 -20.49
C LYS A 486 -1.81 1.90 -19.76
N GLY A 487 -1.58 3.20 -19.96
CA GLY A 487 -0.29 3.83 -19.64
C GLY A 487 0.82 3.25 -20.51
N GLY A 488 1.84 2.66 -19.92
CA GLY A 488 3.03 2.12 -20.62
C GLY A 488 2.94 0.68 -21.12
N GLN A 489 1.77 0.03 -20.99
CA GLN A 489 1.60 -1.38 -21.32
C GLN A 489 0.32 -1.66 -22.12
N ALA A 490 0.41 -2.47 -23.17
CA ALA A 490 -0.74 -3.07 -23.85
C ALA A 490 -0.87 -4.55 -23.50
N ILE A 491 -2.10 -5.05 -23.50
CA ILE A 491 -2.42 -6.46 -23.24
C ILE A 491 -3.18 -7.07 -24.40
N TRP A 492 -2.93 -8.35 -24.67
CA TRP A 492 -3.61 -9.14 -25.68
C TRP A 492 -3.91 -10.55 -25.18
N ASN A 493 -5.14 -11.01 -25.35
CA ASN A 493 -5.58 -12.35 -24.91
C ASN A 493 -5.29 -13.47 -25.93
N GLY A 494 -4.58 -13.16 -27.02
CA GLY A 494 -4.29 -14.13 -28.08
C GLY A 494 -5.44 -14.36 -29.08
N TYR A 495 -6.51 -13.56 -29.04
CA TYR A 495 -7.61 -13.63 -30.00
C TYR A 495 -7.63 -12.42 -30.93
N SER A 496 -7.92 -12.66 -32.21
CA SER A 496 -8.16 -11.58 -33.18
C SER A 496 -9.40 -10.75 -32.80
N THR A 497 -9.57 -9.59 -33.41
CA THR A 497 -10.81 -8.79 -33.29
C THR A 497 -12.09 -9.55 -33.67
N SER A 498 -12.00 -10.58 -34.53
CA SER A 498 -13.13 -11.45 -34.88
C SER A 498 -13.29 -12.67 -33.96
N GLY A 499 -12.63 -12.71 -32.80
CA GLY A 499 -12.74 -13.81 -31.83
C GLY A 499 -12.05 -15.12 -32.21
N LYS A 500 -11.18 -15.14 -33.24
CA LYS A 500 -10.39 -16.32 -33.60
C LYS A 500 -9.06 -16.35 -32.85
N LYS A 501 -8.71 -17.50 -32.29
CA LYS A 501 -7.41 -17.69 -31.62
C LYS A 501 -6.26 -17.52 -32.63
N ALA A 502 -5.19 -16.89 -32.18
CA ALA A 502 -3.95 -16.75 -32.93
C ALA A 502 -3.35 -18.12 -33.27
N ARG A 503 -2.79 -18.24 -34.47
CA ARG A 503 -2.16 -19.46 -34.96
C ARG A 503 -0.69 -19.48 -34.59
N ASN A 504 -0.05 -20.64 -34.72
CA ASN A 504 1.40 -20.76 -34.68
C ASN A 504 2.06 -19.80 -35.66
N GLY A 505 2.97 -18.97 -35.18
CA GLY A 505 3.72 -18.06 -36.03
C GLY A 505 4.43 -16.94 -35.31
N VAL A 506 5.23 -16.21 -36.08
CA VAL A 506 5.81 -14.93 -35.64
C VAL A 506 4.78 -13.83 -35.89
N TYR A 507 4.59 -12.98 -34.89
CA TYR A 507 3.74 -11.81 -34.96
C TYR A 507 4.59 -10.54 -34.86
N LEU A 508 4.20 -9.52 -35.60
CA LEU A 508 4.80 -8.19 -35.54
C LEU A 508 3.90 -7.27 -34.72
N VAL A 509 4.51 -6.43 -33.88
CA VAL A 509 3.83 -5.43 -33.08
C VAL A 509 4.31 -4.07 -33.55
N PHE A 510 3.38 -3.26 -34.03
CA PHE A 510 3.60 -1.87 -34.39
C PHE A 510 2.97 -0.99 -33.31
N SER A 511 3.73 -0.02 -32.82
CA SER A 511 3.25 0.89 -31.78
C SER A 511 3.56 2.33 -32.16
N THR A 512 2.63 3.24 -31.88
CA THR A 512 2.80 4.68 -32.07
C THR A 512 2.25 5.41 -30.86
N ASP A 513 2.88 6.50 -30.45
CA ASP A 513 2.30 7.38 -29.43
C ASP A 513 1.02 8.06 -29.98
N PRO A 514 0.20 8.69 -29.11
CA PRO A 514 -1.05 9.34 -29.53
C PRO A 514 -0.87 10.46 -30.57
N LYS A 515 0.30 11.12 -30.61
CA LYS A 515 0.59 12.19 -31.58
C LYS A 515 1.15 11.65 -32.90
N GLY A 516 1.61 10.40 -32.92
CA GLY A 516 2.24 9.77 -34.09
C GLY A 516 3.67 10.25 -34.35
N GLU A 517 4.32 10.84 -33.35
CA GLU A 517 5.69 11.35 -33.40
C GLU A 517 6.71 10.23 -33.13
N GLU A 518 6.37 9.32 -32.22
CA GLU A 518 7.21 8.21 -31.80
C GLU A 518 6.63 6.89 -32.33
N HIS A 519 7.50 5.97 -32.74
CA HIS A 519 7.09 4.67 -33.27
C HIS A 519 8.05 3.56 -32.86
N ASN A 520 7.49 2.36 -32.66
CA ASN A 520 8.25 1.16 -32.36
C ASN A 520 7.75 -0.04 -33.16
N VAL A 521 8.67 -0.93 -33.49
CA VAL A 521 8.35 -2.25 -34.04
C VAL A 521 9.07 -3.32 -33.25
N THR A 522 8.33 -4.30 -32.75
CA THR A 522 8.88 -5.52 -32.13
C THR A 522 8.21 -6.76 -32.69
N LYS A 523 8.68 -7.94 -32.28
CA LYS A 523 8.13 -9.23 -32.72
C LYS A 523 8.21 -10.28 -31.63
N PHE A 524 7.30 -11.24 -31.68
CA PHE A 524 7.28 -12.37 -30.76
C PHE A 524 6.80 -13.64 -31.46
N LEU A 525 7.18 -14.79 -30.90
CA LEU A 525 6.71 -16.10 -31.36
C LEU A 525 5.48 -16.50 -30.54
N TYR A 526 4.40 -16.88 -31.21
CA TYR A 526 3.20 -17.43 -30.58
C TYR A 526 3.08 -18.91 -30.96
N LEU A 527 3.06 -19.79 -29.95
CA LEU A 527 2.82 -21.21 -30.11
C LEU A 527 1.35 -21.52 -29.72
N GLY A 528 0.44 -21.35 -30.67
CA GLY A 528 -0.98 -21.67 -30.52
C GLY A 528 -1.32 -23.13 -30.86
N ASN A 529 -2.25 -23.72 -30.11
CA ASN A 529 -2.86 -25.00 -30.47
C ASN A 529 -3.85 -24.85 -31.63
#